data_AF-A0ABC9CA32-F1
#
_entry.id   AF-A0ABC9CA32-F1
#
_cell.length_a   1.000
_cell.length_b   1.000
_cell.length_c   1.000
_cell.angle_alpha   90.00
_cell.angle_beta   90.00
_cell.angle_gamma   90.00
#
_symmetry.space_group_name_H-M   'P 1'
#
loop_
_entity.id
_entity.type
_entity.pdbx_description
1 polymer ?
#
loop_
_entity_poly.entity_id
_entity_poly.type
_entity_poly.pdbx_seq_one_letter_code
_entity_poly.pdbx_strand_id
1 'polypeptide(L)'
;MEEYAKWKREKDAATPPPDPEKWEDPYAFQARSFEQWWTRIFGWRYGSFNDETKIPCMRLTNTPGGSQRSTLQVFSVKVAEIHGGLQWPLFVFGTVALRDTEDHNRNTIFDRDRDNYQTLTEKDPCLVLTGPVRAVILCDRVYFQVSLYARGTTESEDKEISLLAVPFRSSSMPFQSILINEHYTSRLTALEFALGHITYSVEATICVEIIHGSWPDGFRGQFAARTARIDKEVVLLDSGGAGLLYQGFARRRSFPG
;
A
#
# COMPACT_ATOMS: atom_id res chain seq x y z
N MET A 1 38.08 32.92 13.95
CA MET A 1 36.69 33.42 13.79
C MET A 1 36.41 33.84 12.35
N GLU A 2 37.25 34.67 11.73
CA GLU A 2 37.07 35.11 10.33
C GLU A 2 37.18 33.99 9.29
N GLU A 3 38.10 33.04 9.48
CA GLU A 3 38.27 31.89 8.58
C GLU A 3 37.06 30.95 8.58
N TYR A 4 36.45 30.73 9.75
CA TYR A 4 35.20 29.99 9.89
C TYR A 4 34.03 30.72 9.23
N ALA A 5 33.95 32.04 9.38
CA ALA A 5 32.91 32.85 8.74
C ALA A 5 33.05 32.84 7.20
N LYS A 6 34.28 32.87 6.68
CA LYS A 6 34.57 32.75 5.25
C LYS A 6 34.19 31.36 4.72
N TRP A 7 34.65 30.30 5.39
CA TRP A 7 34.29 28.91 5.06
C TRP A 7 32.77 28.69 5.06
N LYS A 8 32.07 29.24 6.06
CA LYS A 8 30.61 29.12 6.15
C LYS A 8 29.90 29.85 5.01
N ARG A 9 30.33 31.08 4.68
CA ARG A 9 29.78 31.82 3.53
C ARG A 9 30.03 31.11 2.20
N GLU A 10 31.23 30.55 2.00
CA GLU A 10 31.56 29.78 0.80
C GLU A 10 30.73 28.49 0.71
N LYS A 11 30.50 27.81 1.83
CA LYS A 11 29.63 26.64 1.90
C LYS A 11 28.15 26.98 1.66
N ASP A 12 27.65 28.04 2.26
CA ASP A 12 26.27 28.50 2.09
C ASP A 12 26.04 28.98 0.65
N ALA A 13 27.01 29.66 0.03
CA ALA A 13 26.96 30.09 -1.36
C ALA A 13 27.13 28.95 -2.39
N ALA A 14 27.86 27.89 -2.02
CA ALA A 14 27.99 26.68 -2.84
C ALA A 14 26.82 25.70 -2.67
N THR A 15 25.95 25.93 -1.69
CA THR A 15 24.75 25.11 -1.50
C THR A 15 23.68 25.61 -2.48
N PRO A 16 23.26 24.79 -3.46
CA PRO A 16 22.18 25.18 -4.35
C PRO A 16 20.92 25.50 -3.54
N PRO A 17 20.07 26.42 -4.04
CA PRO A 17 18.80 26.71 -3.37
C PRO A 17 18.03 25.40 -3.14
N PRO A 18 17.32 25.25 -2.01
CA PRO A 18 16.53 24.06 -1.75
C PRO A 18 15.53 23.84 -2.89
N ASP A 19 15.38 22.59 -3.31
CA ASP A 19 14.35 22.21 -4.26
C ASP A 19 12.97 22.68 -3.74
N PRO A 20 12.20 23.48 -4.52
CA PRO A 20 10.88 23.94 -4.10
C PRO A 20 9.91 22.79 -3.79
N GLU A 21 10.09 21.61 -4.40
CA GLU A 21 9.27 20.41 -4.11
C GLU A 21 9.32 20.04 -2.62
N LYS A 22 10.42 20.34 -1.92
CA LYS A 22 10.55 20.10 -0.47
C LYS A 22 9.46 20.80 0.35
N TRP A 23 9.00 21.96 -0.08
CA TRP A 23 7.99 22.75 0.64
C TRP A 23 6.59 22.61 0.03
N GLU A 24 6.51 22.39 -1.28
CA GLU A 24 5.22 22.18 -1.97
C GLU A 24 4.67 20.77 -1.78
N ASP A 25 5.54 19.75 -1.82
CA ASP A 25 5.19 18.33 -1.64
C ASP A 25 6.32 17.58 -0.92
N PRO A 26 6.40 17.69 0.42
CA PRO A 26 7.48 17.07 1.19
C PRO A 26 7.50 15.54 1.07
N TYR A 27 6.35 14.91 0.76
CA TYR A 27 6.27 13.47 0.57
C TYR A 27 6.86 13.04 -0.76
N ALA A 28 6.55 13.76 -1.85
CA ALA A 28 7.17 13.52 -3.14
C ALA A 28 8.69 13.72 -3.07
N PHE A 29 9.14 14.83 -2.49
CA PHE A 29 10.57 15.13 -2.31
C PHE A 29 11.32 14.01 -1.58
N GLN A 30 10.75 13.47 -0.49
CA GLN A 30 11.33 12.33 0.22
C GLN A 30 11.32 11.06 -0.63
N ALA A 31 10.22 10.81 -1.34
CA ALA A 31 10.06 9.63 -2.19
C ALA A 31 11.06 9.60 -3.36
N ARG A 32 11.43 10.75 -3.95
CA ARG A 32 12.45 10.82 -5.00
C ARG A 32 13.81 10.27 -4.56
N SER A 33 14.14 10.36 -3.28
CA SER A 33 15.40 9.85 -2.72
C SER A 33 15.29 8.44 -2.14
N PHE A 34 14.08 7.87 -2.09
CA PHE A 34 13.81 6.64 -1.37
C PHE A 34 14.46 5.42 -2.02
N GLU A 35 14.47 5.32 -3.35
CA GLU A 35 15.12 4.21 -4.06
C GLU A 35 16.63 4.16 -3.75
N GLN A 36 17.32 5.30 -3.81
CA GLN A 36 18.75 5.38 -3.52
C GLN A 36 19.03 5.01 -2.06
N TRP A 37 18.23 5.54 -1.13
CA TRP A 37 18.34 5.19 0.29
C TRP A 37 18.09 3.70 0.52
N TRP A 38 17.01 3.14 -0.04
CA TRP A 38 16.65 1.74 0.13
C TRP A 38 17.74 0.83 -0.45
N THR A 39 18.24 1.14 -1.65
CA THR A 39 19.31 0.37 -2.30
C THR A 39 20.58 0.36 -1.46
N ARG A 40 20.94 1.50 -0.87
CA ARG A 40 22.10 1.62 0.02
C ARG A 40 21.95 0.77 1.30
N ILE A 41 20.76 0.72 1.88
CA ILE A 41 20.53 0.05 3.17
C ILE A 41 20.25 -1.46 2.99
N PHE A 42 19.43 -1.81 1.99
CA PHE A 42 18.82 -3.13 1.84
C PHE A 42 19.25 -3.86 0.57
N GLY A 43 19.70 -3.15 -0.47
CA GLY A 43 19.95 -3.73 -1.79
C GLY A 43 20.97 -4.86 -1.79
N TRP A 44 22.00 -4.78 -0.93
CA TRP A 44 23.02 -5.84 -0.80
C TRP A 44 22.48 -7.19 -0.29
N ARG A 45 21.33 -7.19 0.40
CA ARG A 45 20.74 -8.39 1.02
C ARG A 45 19.45 -8.83 0.35
N TYR A 46 18.62 -7.90 -0.10
CA TYR A 46 17.23 -8.17 -0.48
C TYR A 46 16.97 -8.07 -2.00
N GLY A 47 17.95 -7.62 -2.78
CA GLY A 47 17.87 -7.57 -4.24
C GLY A 47 17.61 -6.16 -4.77
N SER A 48 16.90 -6.07 -5.89
CA SER A 48 16.59 -4.78 -6.53
C SER A 48 15.49 -4.05 -5.78
N PHE A 49 15.50 -2.72 -5.87
CA PHE A 49 14.43 -1.89 -5.30
C PHE A 49 13.06 -2.33 -5.81
N ASN A 50 12.92 -2.64 -7.10
CA ASN A 50 11.65 -3.02 -7.71
C ASN A 50 11.28 -4.50 -7.52
N ASP A 51 12.04 -5.29 -6.74
CA ASP A 51 11.67 -6.67 -6.47
C ASP A 51 10.36 -6.74 -5.66
N GLU A 52 9.44 -7.61 -6.10
CA GLU A 52 8.28 -8.02 -5.31
C GLU A 52 8.70 -9.00 -4.21
N THR A 53 7.85 -9.14 -3.20
CA THR A 53 8.05 -10.10 -2.12
C THR A 53 8.16 -11.52 -2.70
N LYS A 54 9.22 -12.22 -2.33
CA LYS A 54 9.45 -13.62 -2.72
C LYS A 54 8.85 -14.59 -1.70
N ILE A 55 8.32 -14.06 -0.60
CA ILE A 55 7.68 -14.84 0.46
C ILE A 55 6.26 -15.17 0.00
N PRO A 56 5.93 -16.46 -0.15
CA PRO A 56 4.59 -16.86 -0.59
C PRO A 56 3.57 -16.61 0.51
N CYS A 57 2.30 -16.50 0.11
CA CYS A 57 1.19 -16.70 1.03
C CYS A 57 1.21 -18.13 1.61
N MET A 58 0.50 -18.32 2.73
CA MET A 58 0.28 -19.61 3.40
C MET A 58 1.54 -20.22 4.01
N ARG A 59 2.60 -19.43 4.21
CA ARG A 59 3.91 -19.91 4.69
C ARG A 59 3.77 -20.68 6.01
N LEU A 60 2.89 -20.22 6.90
CA LEU A 60 2.71 -20.79 8.23
C LEU A 60 1.49 -21.72 8.36
N THR A 61 0.75 -21.98 7.28
CA THR A 61 -0.51 -22.75 7.32
C THR A 61 -0.30 -24.20 7.80
N ASN A 62 0.87 -24.79 7.53
CA ASN A 62 1.18 -26.18 7.89
C ASN A 62 2.31 -26.30 8.92
N THR A 63 2.66 -25.21 9.62
CA THR A 63 3.67 -25.24 10.69
C THR A 63 2.99 -25.19 12.06
N PRO A 64 2.94 -26.31 12.80
CA PRO A 64 2.50 -26.31 14.19
C PRO A 64 3.37 -25.35 15.00
N GLY A 65 2.74 -24.44 15.75
CA GLY A 65 3.45 -23.47 16.59
C GLY A 65 3.86 -22.16 15.89
N GLY A 66 3.14 -21.75 14.83
CA GLY A 66 3.29 -20.42 14.26
C GLY A 66 3.25 -19.33 15.34
N SER A 67 4.28 -18.47 15.38
CA SER A 67 4.37 -17.40 16.37
C SER A 67 3.37 -16.30 16.04
N GLN A 68 2.57 -15.91 17.03
CA GLN A 68 1.69 -14.73 16.97
C GLN A 68 2.48 -13.48 16.58
N ARG A 69 1.99 -12.73 15.60
CA ARG A 69 2.63 -11.49 15.12
C ARG A 69 1.71 -10.29 15.25
N SER A 70 2.28 -9.10 15.25
CA SER A 70 1.52 -7.90 14.91
C SER A 70 1.53 -7.72 13.41
N THR A 71 0.36 -7.48 12.82
CA THR A 71 0.21 -7.27 11.37
C THR A 71 -0.54 -5.99 11.08
N LEU A 72 -0.27 -5.43 9.91
CA LEU A 72 -0.99 -4.29 9.36
C LEU A 72 -1.93 -4.76 8.25
N GLN A 73 -3.24 -4.63 8.47
CA GLN A 73 -4.25 -4.90 7.46
C GLN A 73 -4.60 -3.59 6.75
N VAL A 74 -4.51 -3.54 5.42
CA VAL A 74 -5.03 -2.41 4.65
C VAL A 74 -6.48 -2.71 4.27
N PHE A 75 -7.42 -1.90 4.75
CA PHE A 75 -8.84 -2.04 4.42
C PHE A 75 -9.20 -1.24 3.17
N SER A 76 -8.69 -0.01 3.05
CA SER A 76 -8.92 0.82 1.89
C SER A 76 -7.78 1.81 1.69
N VAL A 77 -7.58 2.18 0.42
CA VAL A 77 -6.80 3.35 0.01
C VAL A 77 -7.72 4.21 -0.83
N LYS A 78 -7.92 5.46 -0.41
CA LYS A 78 -8.92 6.35 -0.96
C LYS A 78 -8.29 7.67 -1.38
N VAL A 79 -8.67 8.19 -2.54
CA VAL A 79 -8.41 9.60 -2.89
C VAL A 79 -9.49 10.44 -2.18
N ALA A 80 -9.17 10.90 -0.97
CA ALA A 80 -10.11 11.61 -0.10
C ALA A 80 -10.45 13.01 -0.62
N GLU A 81 -9.45 13.70 -1.17
CA GLU A 81 -9.58 15.06 -1.70
C GLU A 81 -8.78 15.22 -2.99
N ILE A 82 -9.22 16.16 -3.84
CA ILE A 82 -8.51 16.57 -5.06
C ILE A 82 -8.26 18.08 -5.01
N HIS A 83 -7.10 18.50 -5.53
CA HIS A 83 -6.62 19.87 -5.51
C HIS A 83 -6.09 20.27 -6.90
N GLY A 84 -5.56 21.49 -7.02
CA GLY A 84 -4.82 21.92 -8.22
C GLY A 84 -5.63 21.90 -9.51
N GLY A 85 -6.95 22.06 -9.43
CA GLY A 85 -7.86 22.06 -10.58
C GLY A 85 -8.16 20.68 -11.17
N LEU A 86 -7.77 19.59 -10.52
CA LEU A 86 -8.27 18.25 -10.88
C LEU A 86 -9.79 18.20 -10.78
N GLN A 87 -10.41 17.37 -11.62
CA GLN A 87 -11.85 17.16 -11.66
C GLN A 87 -12.14 15.67 -11.68
N TRP A 88 -13.24 15.28 -11.03
CA TRP A 88 -13.78 13.94 -11.16
C TRP A 88 -14.43 13.76 -12.55
N PRO A 89 -14.41 12.54 -13.13
CA PRO A 89 -13.74 11.34 -12.65
C PRO A 89 -12.22 11.37 -12.86
N LEU A 90 -11.47 10.68 -12.01
CA LEU A 90 -10.02 10.47 -12.19
C LEU A 90 -9.77 9.11 -12.84
N PHE A 91 -8.90 9.07 -13.85
CA PHE A 91 -8.43 7.84 -14.49
C PHE A 91 -7.08 7.46 -13.89
N VAL A 92 -7.10 6.69 -12.80
CA VAL A 92 -5.93 6.47 -11.93
C VAL A 92 -5.17 5.20 -12.32
N PHE A 93 -3.85 5.32 -12.45
CA PHE A 93 -2.94 4.20 -12.65
C PHE A 93 -1.67 4.38 -11.80
N GLY A 94 -0.83 3.35 -11.74
CA GLY A 94 0.38 3.29 -10.93
C GLY A 94 0.32 2.20 -9.87
N THR A 95 1.12 2.34 -8.82
CA THR A 95 1.38 1.28 -7.84
C THR A 95 1.23 1.80 -6.40
N VAL A 96 0.62 0.98 -5.55
CA VAL A 96 0.67 1.09 -4.09
C VAL A 96 1.23 -0.20 -3.53
N ALA A 97 2.32 -0.11 -2.77
CA ALA A 97 2.98 -1.25 -2.15
C ALA A 97 3.39 -0.94 -0.72
N LEU A 98 3.50 -1.99 0.09
CA LEU A 98 4.02 -1.92 1.46
C LEU A 98 5.31 -2.72 1.53
N ARG A 99 6.30 -2.23 2.27
CA ARG A 99 7.56 -2.94 2.54
C ARG A 99 7.73 -3.14 4.04
N ASP A 100 7.66 -4.37 4.49
CA ASP A 100 7.93 -4.72 5.89
C ASP A 100 9.33 -5.29 6.08
N THR A 101 9.63 -5.72 7.30
CA THR A 101 10.95 -6.22 7.70
C THR A 101 11.24 -7.66 7.30
N GLU A 102 10.27 -8.39 6.74
CA GLU A 102 10.50 -9.79 6.40
C GLU A 102 11.46 -9.93 5.22
N ASP A 103 11.28 -9.10 4.18
CA ASP A 103 12.14 -9.09 3.00
C ASP A 103 12.40 -7.70 2.41
N HIS A 104 11.82 -6.63 2.95
CA HIS A 104 11.93 -5.24 2.44
C HIS A 104 11.52 -5.04 0.98
N ASN A 105 10.98 -6.06 0.32
CA ASN A 105 10.52 -6.03 -1.06
C ASN A 105 9.07 -5.53 -1.13
N ARG A 106 8.61 -5.18 -2.33
CA ARG A 106 7.24 -4.70 -2.51
C ARG A 106 6.24 -5.81 -2.22
N ASN A 107 5.35 -5.55 -1.28
CA ASN A 107 4.13 -6.30 -1.09
C ASN A 107 2.99 -5.47 -1.67
N THR A 108 2.81 -5.60 -2.98
CA THR A 108 1.94 -4.72 -3.78
C THR A 108 0.47 -4.97 -3.48
N ILE A 109 -0.29 -3.89 -3.30
CA ILE A 109 -1.72 -3.91 -2.98
C ILE A 109 -2.60 -3.26 -4.05
N PHE A 110 -2.03 -2.44 -4.92
CA PHE A 110 -2.66 -1.90 -6.11
C PHE A 110 -1.59 -1.76 -7.18
N ASP A 111 -1.89 -2.21 -8.39
CA ASP A 111 -0.98 -2.11 -9.53
C ASP A 111 -1.79 -2.07 -10.81
N ARG A 112 -1.66 -0.98 -11.56
CA ARG A 112 -2.36 -0.74 -12.81
C ARG A 112 -1.44 0.02 -13.75
N ASP A 113 -1.28 -0.48 -14.97
CA ASP A 113 -0.63 0.26 -16.04
C ASP A 113 -1.53 1.36 -16.58
N ARG A 114 -0.96 2.30 -17.33
CA ARG A 114 -1.66 3.43 -17.95
C ARG A 114 -2.84 3.01 -18.83
N ASP A 115 -2.72 1.88 -19.53
CA ASP A 115 -3.78 1.35 -20.39
C ASP A 115 -4.86 0.56 -19.64
N ASN A 116 -4.58 0.20 -18.38
CA ASN A 116 -5.47 -0.53 -17.49
C ASN A 116 -5.82 0.30 -16.25
N TYR A 117 -6.06 1.60 -16.43
CA TYR A 117 -6.41 2.50 -15.32
C TYR A 117 -7.71 2.08 -14.61
N GLN A 118 -7.87 2.53 -13.37
CA GLN A 118 -9.13 2.51 -12.65
C GLN A 118 -9.81 3.89 -12.72
N THR A 119 -11.09 3.93 -13.06
CA THR A 119 -11.90 5.15 -12.93
C THR A 119 -12.35 5.33 -11.49
N LEU A 120 -11.96 6.44 -10.88
CA LEU A 120 -12.45 6.89 -9.58
C LEU A 120 -13.44 8.04 -9.76
N THR A 121 -14.49 8.05 -8.95
CA THR A 121 -15.50 9.12 -8.95
C THR A 121 -15.62 9.69 -7.55
N GLU A 122 -16.27 10.85 -7.42
CA GLU A 122 -16.56 11.43 -6.10
C GLU A 122 -17.36 10.48 -5.20
N LYS A 123 -18.24 9.66 -5.79
CA LYS A 123 -19.06 8.67 -5.06
C LYS A 123 -18.32 7.37 -4.78
N ASP A 124 -17.32 7.04 -5.58
CA ASP A 124 -16.47 5.86 -5.44
C ASP A 124 -14.98 6.22 -5.64
N PRO A 125 -14.36 6.83 -4.61
CA PRO A 125 -12.98 7.30 -4.68
C PRO A 125 -11.94 6.25 -4.22
N CYS A 126 -12.36 5.01 -4.01
CA CYS A 126 -11.52 3.95 -3.43
C CYS A 126 -10.78 3.16 -4.53
N LEU A 127 -9.49 2.90 -4.32
CA LEU A 127 -8.73 1.98 -5.16
C LEU A 127 -9.23 0.54 -4.95
N VAL A 128 -9.40 -0.21 -6.04
CA VAL A 128 -9.69 -1.65 -6.00
C VAL A 128 -8.39 -2.38 -5.70
N LEU A 129 -8.20 -2.76 -4.44
CA LEU A 129 -6.99 -3.41 -3.98
C LEU A 129 -6.91 -4.87 -4.48
N THR A 130 -5.76 -5.25 -5.03
CA THR A 130 -5.46 -6.59 -5.54
C THR A 130 -4.63 -7.42 -4.56
N GLY A 131 -3.93 -6.76 -3.63
CA GLY A 131 -3.09 -7.39 -2.61
C GLY A 131 -3.40 -6.89 -1.19
N PRO A 132 -2.59 -7.27 -0.19
CA PRO A 132 -1.23 -7.81 -0.36
C PRO A 132 -1.17 -9.29 -0.73
N VAL A 133 -0.01 -9.71 -1.25
CA VAL A 133 0.34 -11.11 -1.56
C VAL A 133 0.43 -11.95 -0.28
N ARG A 134 0.90 -11.34 0.81
CA ARG A 134 0.99 -11.95 2.15
C ARG A 134 0.66 -10.93 3.23
N ALA A 135 0.44 -11.35 4.47
CA ALA A 135 0.26 -10.42 5.58
C ALA A 135 1.47 -9.47 5.71
N VAL A 136 1.19 -8.19 5.99
CA VAL A 136 2.22 -7.17 6.24
C VAL A 136 2.59 -7.22 7.71
N ILE A 137 3.84 -7.57 8.01
CA ILE A 137 4.32 -7.76 9.38
C ILE A 137 4.70 -6.42 10.00
N LEU A 138 4.03 -6.05 11.09
CA LEU A 138 4.28 -4.82 11.84
C LEU A 138 5.22 -5.09 13.03
N CYS A 139 6.42 -5.61 12.77
CA CYS A 139 7.47 -5.78 13.78
C CYS A 139 8.32 -4.50 13.95
N ASP A 140 8.62 -3.85 12.84
CA ASP A 140 9.29 -2.55 12.78
C ASP A 140 8.51 -1.59 11.86
N ARG A 141 9.21 -0.70 11.16
CA ARG A 141 8.68 0.20 10.15
C ARG A 141 8.22 -0.58 8.95
N VAL A 142 6.96 -0.33 8.59
CA VAL A 142 6.41 -0.68 7.30
C VAL A 142 6.50 0.58 6.44
N TYR A 143 7.16 0.52 5.29
CA TYR A 143 7.18 1.67 4.38
C TYR A 143 6.00 1.60 3.44
N PHE A 144 5.21 2.67 3.37
CA PHE A 144 4.21 2.83 2.33
C PHE A 144 4.88 3.46 1.12
N GLN A 145 4.87 2.75 0.01
CA GLN A 145 5.37 3.23 -1.28
C GLN A 145 4.18 3.44 -2.21
N VAL A 146 3.94 4.69 -2.59
CA VAL A 146 2.88 5.06 -3.55
C VAL A 146 3.49 5.84 -4.69
N SER A 147 3.07 5.49 -5.89
CA SER A 147 3.30 6.24 -7.11
C SER A 147 2.04 6.13 -7.96
N LEU A 148 1.20 7.16 -7.92
CA LEU A 148 -0.09 7.21 -8.59
C LEU A 148 -0.15 8.39 -9.54
N TYR A 149 -0.78 8.15 -10.68
CA TYR A 149 -0.94 9.11 -11.77
C TYR A 149 -2.40 9.18 -12.20
N ALA A 150 -2.85 10.38 -12.56
CA ALA A 150 -4.07 10.60 -13.31
C ALA A 150 -3.73 10.68 -14.80
N ARG A 151 -4.35 9.81 -15.60
CA ARG A 151 -4.16 9.72 -17.04
C ARG A 151 -4.69 10.97 -17.76
N GLY A 152 -3.82 11.59 -18.55
CA GLY A 152 -4.17 12.62 -19.53
C GLY A 152 -4.53 12.02 -20.90
N THR A 153 -4.83 12.87 -21.89
CA THR A 153 -5.11 12.36 -23.24
C THR A 153 -3.86 11.73 -23.85
N THR A 154 -2.70 12.29 -23.53
CA THR A 154 -1.36 11.82 -23.91
C THR A 154 -0.50 11.56 -22.66
N GLU A 155 0.59 10.80 -22.81
CA GLU A 155 1.51 10.53 -21.68
C GLU A 155 2.12 11.82 -21.09
N SER A 156 2.40 12.82 -21.94
CA SER A 156 2.89 14.12 -21.49
C SER A 156 1.88 14.93 -20.66
N GLU A 157 0.60 14.56 -20.72
CA GLU A 157 -0.46 15.19 -19.93
C GLU A 157 -0.78 14.42 -18.64
N ASP A 158 -0.16 13.25 -18.43
CA ASP A 158 -0.35 12.49 -17.20
C ASP A 158 0.16 13.31 -16.01
N LYS A 159 -0.62 13.30 -14.93
CA LYS A 159 -0.30 14.06 -13.71
C LYS A 159 0.05 13.10 -12.60
N GLU A 160 1.22 13.26 -12.01
CA GLU A 160 1.55 12.60 -10.75
C GLU A 160 0.62 13.16 -9.66
N ILE A 161 -0.32 12.33 -9.22
CA ILE A 161 -1.32 12.74 -8.22
C ILE A 161 -0.86 12.40 -6.81
N SER A 162 -0.09 11.33 -6.61
CA SER A 162 0.47 11.01 -5.30
C SER A 162 1.79 10.27 -5.45
N LEU A 163 2.84 10.80 -4.82
CA LEU A 163 4.12 10.13 -4.68
C LEU A 163 4.54 10.18 -3.21
N LEU A 164 4.69 9.03 -2.58
CA LEU A 164 5.13 8.97 -1.18
C LEU A 164 5.94 7.70 -0.90
N ALA A 165 6.91 7.84 -0.01
CA ALA A 165 7.68 6.74 0.54
C ALA A 165 7.93 6.98 2.03
N VAL A 166 6.93 6.70 2.86
CA VAL A 166 6.94 7.08 4.28
C VAL A 166 6.99 5.88 5.20
N PRO A 167 7.73 5.95 6.32
CA PRO A 167 7.70 4.92 7.33
C PRO A 167 6.41 5.03 8.16
N PHE A 168 5.68 3.93 8.23
CA PHE A 168 4.63 3.69 9.21
C PHE A 168 5.19 2.87 10.38
N ARG A 169 5.33 3.50 11.55
CA ARG A 169 5.54 2.85 12.86
C ARG A 169 5.26 3.85 13.96
N SER A 170 4.30 3.58 14.84
CA SER A 170 4.24 4.31 16.12
C SER A 170 5.09 3.56 17.16
N SER A 171 5.94 4.30 17.88
CA SER A 171 6.67 3.78 19.04
C SER A 171 5.75 3.44 20.23
N SER A 172 4.47 3.82 20.15
CA SER A 172 3.43 3.60 21.16
C SER A 172 2.19 2.88 20.60
N MET A 173 2.37 1.94 19.67
CA MET A 173 1.25 1.13 19.20
C MET A 173 0.60 0.38 20.37
N PRO A 174 -0.73 0.44 20.54
CA PRO A 174 -1.39 -0.23 21.65
C PRO A 174 -1.26 -1.74 21.52
N PHE A 175 -1.23 -2.44 22.67
CA PHE A 175 -1.29 -3.91 22.72
C PHE A 175 -2.63 -4.48 22.19
N GLN A 176 -3.60 -3.61 21.96
CA GLN A 176 -4.92 -3.95 21.46
C GLN A 176 -5.00 -3.66 19.97
N SER A 177 -5.75 -4.50 19.26
CA SER A 177 -6.03 -4.26 17.85
C SER A 177 -6.89 -3.00 17.68
N ILE A 178 -6.51 -2.13 16.74
CA ILE A 178 -7.16 -0.83 16.51
C ILE A 178 -7.29 -0.51 15.01
N LEU A 179 -8.29 0.28 14.67
CA LEU A 179 -8.40 0.95 13.38
C LEU A 179 -7.61 2.26 13.42
N ILE A 180 -6.87 2.53 12.36
CA ILE A 180 -6.02 3.69 12.19
C ILE A 180 -6.34 4.30 10.83
N ASN A 181 -6.55 5.61 10.79
CA ASN A 181 -6.69 6.34 9.53
C ASN A 181 -5.47 7.23 9.36
N GLU A 182 -4.70 6.98 8.32
CA GLU A 182 -3.55 7.80 7.95
C GLU A 182 -3.89 8.65 6.73
N HIS A 183 -3.50 9.92 6.76
CA HIS A 183 -3.74 10.87 5.69
C HIS A 183 -2.42 11.41 5.16
N TYR A 184 -2.25 11.34 3.83
CA TYR A 184 -1.07 11.86 3.14
C TYR A 184 -1.52 12.83 2.05
N THR A 185 -1.32 14.12 2.28
CA THR A 185 -1.65 15.18 1.32
C THR A 185 -0.45 15.47 0.42
N SER A 186 -0.63 15.19 -0.86
CA SER A 186 0.26 15.63 -1.95
C SER A 186 -0.24 16.94 -2.55
N ARG A 187 0.50 17.49 -3.50
CA ARG A 187 0.13 18.72 -4.22
C ARG A 187 -1.23 18.66 -4.91
N LEU A 188 -1.64 17.48 -5.40
CA LEU A 188 -2.85 17.31 -6.21
C LEU A 188 -3.96 16.51 -5.52
N THR A 189 -3.66 15.72 -4.50
CA THR A 189 -4.67 14.88 -3.82
C THR A 189 -4.34 14.65 -2.36
N ALA A 190 -5.34 14.28 -1.57
CA ALA A 190 -5.11 13.66 -0.26
C ALA A 190 -5.46 12.17 -0.32
N LEU A 191 -4.50 11.31 0.04
CA LEU A 191 -4.76 9.88 0.21
C LEU A 191 -5.14 9.58 1.65
N GLU A 192 -6.19 8.79 1.84
CA GLU A 192 -6.61 8.23 3.12
C GLU A 192 -6.41 6.72 3.11
N PHE A 193 -5.66 6.22 4.08
CA PHE A 193 -5.47 4.81 4.34
C PHE A 193 -6.29 4.40 5.56
N ALA A 194 -7.20 3.45 5.41
CA ALA A 194 -7.84 2.79 6.55
C ALA A 194 -7.06 1.50 6.87
N LEU A 195 -6.44 1.45 8.04
CA LEU A 195 -5.50 0.42 8.44
C LEU A 195 -5.95 -0.27 9.73
N GLY A 196 -5.83 -1.58 9.80
CA GLY A 196 -5.98 -2.36 11.01
C GLY A 196 -4.63 -2.75 11.57
N HIS A 197 -4.26 -2.23 12.74
CA HIS A 197 -3.24 -2.88 13.54
C HIS A 197 -3.88 -4.08 14.24
N ILE A 198 -3.47 -5.29 13.86
CA ILE A 198 -3.98 -6.52 14.45
C ILE A 198 -2.86 -7.14 15.28
N THR A 199 -3.09 -7.22 16.58
CA THR A 199 -2.16 -7.84 17.54
C THR A 199 -2.45 -9.33 17.65
N TYR A 200 -1.39 -10.11 17.87
CA TYR A 200 -1.45 -11.56 18.02
C TYR A 200 -2.13 -12.29 16.84
N SER A 201 -1.97 -11.79 15.62
CA SER A 201 -2.52 -12.42 14.42
C SER A 201 -1.79 -13.71 14.10
N VAL A 202 -2.53 -14.65 13.50
CA VAL A 202 -2.00 -15.89 12.94
C VAL A 202 -2.31 -15.94 11.45
N GLU A 203 -1.48 -16.64 10.68
CA GLU A 203 -1.79 -16.90 9.29
C GLU A 203 -2.73 -18.10 9.19
N ALA A 204 -3.80 -17.92 8.43
CA ALA A 204 -4.80 -18.94 8.19
C ALA A 204 -5.25 -18.88 6.73
N THR A 205 -5.58 -20.03 6.18
CA THR A 205 -5.93 -20.20 4.77
C THR A 205 -7.29 -20.85 4.68
N ILE A 206 -8.21 -20.22 3.94
CA ILE A 206 -9.53 -20.79 3.63
C ILE A 206 -9.51 -21.23 2.17
N CYS A 207 -9.84 -22.49 1.93
CA CYS A 207 -10.06 -23.06 0.61
C CYS A 207 -11.55 -23.39 0.46
N VAL A 208 -12.16 -22.89 -0.62
CA VAL A 208 -13.55 -23.18 -0.97
C VAL A 208 -13.55 -23.93 -2.30
N GLU A 209 -14.11 -25.13 -2.31
CA GLU A 209 -14.17 -26.00 -3.48
C GLU A 209 -15.59 -26.53 -3.67
N ILE A 210 -16.05 -26.55 -4.92
CA ILE A 210 -17.31 -27.20 -5.30
C ILE A 210 -16.98 -28.65 -5.65
N ILE A 211 -17.23 -29.54 -4.69
CA ILE A 211 -16.96 -30.98 -4.84
C ILE A 211 -17.94 -31.69 -5.80
N HIS A 212 -19.16 -31.18 -5.95
CA HIS A 212 -20.17 -31.72 -6.86
C HIS A 212 -21.06 -30.61 -7.44
N GLY A 213 -21.34 -30.70 -8.74
CA GLY A 213 -22.20 -29.75 -9.46
C GLY A 213 -21.51 -28.45 -9.83
N SER A 214 -22.29 -27.48 -10.29
CA SER A 214 -21.85 -26.11 -10.60
C SER A 214 -22.37 -25.12 -9.57
N TRP A 215 -21.70 -23.97 -9.46
CA TRP A 215 -22.25 -22.87 -8.69
C TRP A 215 -23.60 -22.47 -9.28
N PRO A 216 -24.68 -22.38 -8.48
CA PRO A 216 -26.00 -22.17 -9.05
C PRO A 216 -26.15 -20.76 -9.64
N ASP A 217 -26.76 -20.69 -10.83
CA ASP A 217 -26.98 -19.42 -11.53
C ASP A 217 -27.83 -18.47 -10.67
N GLY A 218 -27.41 -17.21 -10.61
CA GLY A 218 -28.09 -16.17 -9.81
C GLY A 218 -27.78 -16.20 -8.32
N PHE A 219 -26.94 -17.12 -7.82
CA PHE A 219 -26.50 -17.11 -6.42
C PHE A 219 -25.20 -16.33 -6.23
N ARG A 220 -25.22 -15.39 -5.30
CA ARG A 220 -24.05 -14.62 -4.86
C ARG A 220 -23.58 -15.15 -3.50
N GLY A 221 -22.38 -15.71 -3.46
CA GLY A 221 -21.68 -16.08 -2.24
C GLY A 221 -20.61 -15.06 -1.92
N GLN A 222 -20.57 -14.62 -0.67
CA GLN A 222 -19.51 -13.75 -0.17
C GLN A 222 -18.91 -14.35 1.10
N PHE A 223 -17.59 -14.44 1.13
CA PHE A 223 -16.84 -14.79 2.34
C PHE A 223 -16.12 -13.54 2.78
N ALA A 224 -16.44 -13.07 3.98
CA ALA A 224 -15.78 -11.93 4.60
C ALA A 224 -15.18 -12.36 5.93
N ALA A 225 -14.10 -11.70 6.32
CA ALA A 225 -13.51 -11.86 7.63
C ALA A 225 -13.55 -10.56 8.40
N ARG A 226 -13.71 -10.69 9.71
CA ARG A 226 -13.79 -9.58 10.65
C ARG A 226 -12.91 -9.89 11.86
N THR A 227 -12.25 -8.86 12.36
CA THR A 227 -11.55 -8.92 13.64
C THR A 227 -12.48 -8.37 14.72
N ALA A 228 -12.66 -9.09 15.83
CA ALA A 228 -13.65 -8.73 16.87
C ALA A 228 -13.56 -7.28 17.38
N ARG A 229 -12.37 -6.67 17.36
CA ARG A 229 -12.12 -5.30 17.84
C ARG A 229 -12.16 -4.20 16.77
N ILE A 230 -12.26 -4.58 15.50
CA ILE A 230 -12.26 -3.63 14.39
C ILE A 230 -13.57 -3.84 13.62
N ASP A 231 -14.41 -2.81 13.57
CA ASP A 231 -15.68 -2.83 12.85
C ASP A 231 -15.48 -2.55 11.35
N LYS A 232 -14.62 -3.36 10.74
CA LYS A 232 -14.36 -3.41 9.29
C LYS A 232 -14.25 -4.86 8.88
N GLU A 233 -14.83 -5.17 7.74
CA GLU A 233 -14.71 -6.48 7.12
C GLU A 233 -13.73 -6.43 5.94
N VAL A 234 -13.11 -7.58 5.68
CA VAL A 234 -12.32 -7.83 4.47
C VAL A 234 -13.05 -8.90 3.68
N VAL A 235 -13.49 -8.56 2.49
CA VAL A 235 -14.08 -9.53 1.56
C VAL A 235 -12.97 -10.39 0.96
N LEU A 236 -13.00 -11.68 1.27
CA LEU A 236 -12.06 -12.69 0.80
C LEU A 236 -12.49 -13.24 -0.56
N LEU A 237 -13.78 -13.54 -0.71
CA LEU A 237 -14.37 -14.06 -1.95
C LEU A 237 -15.69 -13.34 -2.19
N ASP A 238 -15.94 -12.97 -3.44
CA ASP A 238 -17.20 -12.44 -3.89
C ASP A 238 -17.54 -12.99 -5.28
N SER A 239 -18.57 -13.83 -5.36
CA SER A 239 -18.95 -14.48 -6.62
C SER A 239 -19.80 -13.60 -7.55
N GLY A 240 -20.09 -12.34 -7.16
CA GLY A 240 -20.98 -11.44 -7.91
C GLY A 240 -20.28 -10.39 -8.79
N GLY A 241 -18.95 -10.40 -8.90
CA GLY A 241 -18.21 -9.43 -9.72
C GLY A 241 -18.12 -9.84 -11.19
N ALA A 242 -18.51 -8.94 -12.11
CA ALA A 242 -18.30 -9.14 -13.54
C ALA A 242 -16.80 -9.33 -13.84
N GLY A 243 -16.39 -10.50 -14.33
CA GLY A 243 -15.09 -10.69 -14.97
C GLY A 243 -14.03 -11.51 -14.23
N LEU A 244 -14.38 -12.49 -13.39
CA LEU A 244 -13.46 -13.62 -13.13
C LEU A 244 -14.05 -14.88 -13.76
N LEU A 245 -13.54 -15.19 -14.95
CA LEU A 245 -13.75 -16.46 -15.62
C LEU A 245 -13.48 -17.60 -14.64
N TYR A 246 -14.42 -18.54 -14.62
CA TYR A 246 -14.36 -19.80 -13.91
C TYR A 246 -13.11 -20.59 -14.36
N GLN A 247 -12.00 -20.38 -13.65
CA GLN A 247 -10.90 -21.29 -13.37
C GLN A 247 -9.81 -20.48 -12.65
N GLY A 248 -9.58 -20.75 -11.36
CA GLY A 248 -8.31 -20.43 -10.71
C GLY A 248 -8.32 -19.34 -9.63
N PHE A 249 -7.63 -19.70 -8.54
CA PHE A 249 -7.02 -18.87 -7.49
C PHE A 249 -7.92 -18.27 -6.39
N ALA A 250 -7.93 -19.00 -5.27
CA ALA A 250 -8.30 -18.53 -3.93
C ALA A 250 -7.62 -17.20 -3.57
N ARG A 251 -8.41 -16.27 -3.02
CA ARG A 251 -7.93 -15.02 -2.41
C ARG A 251 -7.79 -15.25 -0.89
N ARG A 252 -6.58 -15.04 -0.37
CA ARG A 252 -6.04 -15.68 0.84
C ARG A 252 -5.48 -14.64 1.80
N ARG A 253 -5.92 -14.59 3.07
CA ARG A 253 -5.33 -13.75 4.13
C ARG A 253 -5.52 -14.33 5.53
N SER A 254 -4.57 -13.99 6.40
CA SER A 254 -4.45 -14.32 7.83
C SER A 254 -5.65 -13.90 8.70
N PHE A 255 -6.04 -14.74 9.67
CA PHE A 255 -7.11 -14.50 10.65
C PHE A 255 -6.56 -14.64 12.08
N PRO A 256 -7.02 -13.85 13.06
CA PRO A 256 -6.82 -14.18 14.47
C PRO A 256 -7.79 -15.29 14.91
N GLY A 257 -7.33 -16.17 15.81
CA GLY A 257 -8.16 -17.14 16.53
C GLY A 257 -8.82 -16.55 17.76
#